data_AF-A0A7X7G2D3-F1
#
_entry.id   AF-A0A7X7G2D3-F1
#
_cell.length_a   1.000
_cell.length_b   1.000
_cell.length_c   1.000
_cell.angle_alpha   90.00
_cell.angle_beta   90.00
_cell.angle_gamma   90.00
#
_symmetry.space_group_name_H-M   'P 1'
#
loop_
_entity.id
_entity.type
_entity.pdbx_description
1 polymer ?
#
loop_
_entity_poly.entity_id
_entity_poly.type
_entity_poly.pdbx_seq_one_letter_code
_entity_poly.pdbx_strand_id
1 'polypeptide(L)'
;MRPALLVIIMDFLVSSLLLFIPDSGGEAAGGGPAPAAGGYAAAFSPGAIADMEFDWMRGYQEQLKTDRLSLQEQTIGRLQAEKKEMAFAINELEQSAGLKDREMARQRQALEERQGEIERLKAVAAERAKSIEDANRARAEFLSEIERRNQTIASQQKSIASLSGDNRRLEEIAAKQARIAEAAGELHKGQSKVEATLSTLQASLSNELSTLQKSGADTRARLGDIAESQQTLGLRLNDISDGQQRMESAIRSFQVYADGLSGALGDNAMVVAEAQSRIENSVASLSEAVAQAHSGFSSNEMGAIGLQLSALSAQQRHIEQALRQFAAGDLQRQAAYTNLLALRRQQESLQSEIRGVAERVEQAAARKPGPHRAVRLSRLELRGAFIKPTYDRDGFADPYLVHNSVVFAPVVNISNAPCLAVYFADAGLGWRGLRGELIRVNYAVYGANTNADSLIVKGPLRTHPSDPRVVIVPLSAADGDSLDARSPLYGIPPLPVLGRDALDRRGLGDIILYKRGAEGFSFAVETTFDMTDPRYLIVKGYLRNWASAVRKVFVSQNARPEAGDYLVTSEGAMIGVMVSPSACLILGAPSGKGQAASIPLDNAEAFSEQVVRLRPYWR
;
A
#
# COMPACT_ATOMS: atom_id res chain seq x y z
N MET A 1 -34.23 -61.94 100.50
CA MET A 1 -34.08 -62.69 101.77
C MET A 1 -32.62 -62.67 102.19
N ARG A 2 -32.33 -62.55 103.49
CA ARG A 2 -30.97 -62.48 104.10
C ARG A 2 -30.16 -61.22 103.65
N PRO A 3 -29.15 -60.74 104.41
CA PRO A 3 -28.82 -61.07 105.80
C PRO A 3 -29.26 -59.99 106.83
N ALA A 4 -29.48 -58.74 106.41
CA ALA A 4 -29.57 -57.57 107.30
C ALA A 4 -30.65 -57.65 108.41
N LEU A 5 -31.79 -58.27 108.12
CA LEU A 5 -32.92 -58.35 109.05
C LEU A 5 -32.62 -59.19 110.31
N LEU A 6 -31.61 -60.06 110.26
CA LEU A 6 -31.17 -60.86 111.40
C LEU A 6 -30.24 -60.08 112.35
N VAL A 7 -29.53 -59.08 111.84
CA VAL A 7 -28.68 -58.17 112.64
C VAL A 7 -29.56 -57.27 113.51
N ILE A 8 -30.58 -56.64 112.89
CA ILE A 8 -31.50 -55.71 113.57
C ILE A 8 -32.22 -56.38 114.75
N ILE A 9 -32.62 -57.65 114.62
CA ILE A 9 -33.28 -58.39 115.70
C ILE A 9 -32.31 -58.71 116.85
N MET A 10 -31.04 -59.01 116.57
CA MET A 10 -30.05 -59.24 117.63
C MET A 10 -29.68 -57.95 118.36
N ASP A 11 -29.53 -56.85 117.61
CA ASP A 11 -29.17 -55.53 118.15
C ASP A 11 -30.29 -54.95 119.05
N PHE A 12 -31.55 -55.17 118.67
CA PHE A 12 -32.72 -54.86 119.49
C PHE A 12 -32.76 -55.68 120.79
N LEU A 13 -32.41 -56.97 120.76
CA LEU A 13 -32.35 -57.83 121.94
C LEU A 13 -31.20 -57.48 122.90
N VAL A 14 -30.04 -57.05 122.38
CA VAL A 14 -28.92 -56.58 123.20
C VAL A 14 -29.23 -55.20 123.82
N SER A 15 -29.77 -54.28 123.03
CA SER A 15 -30.16 -52.94 123.52
C SER A 15 -31.26 -53.00 124.59
N SER A 16 -32.20 -53.94 124.46
CA SER A 16 -33.29 -54.15 125.44
C SER A 16 -32.80 -54.65 126.81
N LEU A 17 -31.60 -55.23 126.90
CA LEU A 17 -31.10 -55.84 128.15
C LEU A 17 -30.23 -54.89 129.00
N LEU A 18 -29.86 -53.72 128.49
CA LEU A 18 -28.96 -52.76 129.15
C LEU A 18 -29.68 -51.59 129.83
N LEU A 19 -31.00 -51.47 129.67
CA LEU A 19 -31.80 -50.31 130.09
C LEU A 19 -32.29 -50.38 131.55
N PHE A 20 -31.45 -50.86 132.47
CA PHE A 20 -31.79 -50.98 133.90
C PHE A 20 -30.62 -50.65 134.86
N ILE A 21 -29.94 -49.52 134.61
CA ILE A 21 -29.01 -48.89 135.57
C ILE A 21 -29.32 -47.39 135.64
N PRO A 22 -29.82 -46.86 136.77
CA PRO A 22 -30.03 -45.43 136.98
C PRO A 22 -28.91 -44.81 137.83
N ASP A 23 -28.11 -43.90 137.27
CA ASP A 23 -27.27 -42.99 138.06
C ASP A 23 -26.89 -41.71 137.28
N SER A 24 -26.46 -40.69 138.03
CA SER A 24 -25.99 -39.34 137.64
C SER A 24 -27.02 -38.35 137.05
N GLY A 25 -27.07 -37.07 137.47
CA GLY A 25 -26.42 -36.47 138.65
C GLY A 25 -26.22 -34.94 138.58
N GLY A 26 -26.87 -34.18 139.49
CA GLY A 26 -26.68 -32.73 139.69
C GLY A 26 -27.27 -31.82 138.59
N GLU A 27 -27.47 -30.51 138.77
CA GLU A 27 -27.49 -29.60 139.94
C GLU A 27 -28.11 -28.26 139.44
N ALA A 28 -28.75 -27.37 140.20
CA ALA A 28 -29.33 -27.34 141.56
C ALA A 28 -30.33 -26.13 141.60
N ALA A 29 -30.98 -25.65 142.67
CA ALA A 29 -30.96 -25.90 144.11
C ALA A 29 -32.37 -25.54 144.70
N GLY A 30 -32.48 -25.03 145.95
CA GLY A 30 -33.59 -24.12 146.32
C GLY A 30 -34.54 -24.43 147.50
N GLY A 31 -34.13 -25.19 148.53
CA GLY A 31 -34.49 -24.82 149.92
C GLY A 31 -35.93 -24.98 150.50
N GLY A 32 -36.65 -26.08 150.25
CA GLY A 32 -37.65 -26.68 151.20
C GLY A 32 -38.80 -25.80 151.77
N PRO A 33 -39.45 -26.22 152.89
CA PRO A 33 -39.44 -27.53 153.56
C PRO A 33 -40.67 -28.40 153.21
N ALA A 34 -40.61 -29.70 153.52
CA ALA A 34 -41.69 -30.66 153.24
C ALA A 34 -42.72 -30.77 154.38
N PRO A 35 -43.99 -31.11 154.05
CA PRO A 35 -44.88 -31.80 154.97
C PRO A 35 -45.30 -33.20 154.48
N ALA A 36 -45.24 -34.17 155.40
CA ALA A 36 -46.03 -35.42 155.52
C ALA A 36 -46.43 -36.21 154.26
N ALA A 37 -45.92 -37.44 154.16
CA ALA A 37 -46.51 -38.48 153.31
C ALA A 37 -47.87 -38.96 153.87
N GLY A 38 -48.90 -39.03 153.01
CA GLY A 38 -50.23 -39.50 153.40
C GLY A 38 -51.26 -39.38 152.27
N GLY A 39 -51.17 -40.25 151.25
CA GLY A 39 -52.10 -40.17 150.10
C GLY A 39 -51.94 -41.20 148.96
N TYR A 40 -50.93 -42.06 148.97
CA TYR A 40 -50.61 -42.97 147.85
C TYR A 40 -51.70 -44.00 147.46
N ALA A 41 -52.79 -44.10 148.23
CA ALA A 41 -53.95 -44.92 147.89
C ALA A 41 -54.95 -44.25 146.91
N ALA A 42 -54.89 -42.92 146.72
CA ALA A 42 -55.83 -42.21 145.83
C ALA A 42 -55.47 -42.32 144.33
N ALA A 43 -54.17 -42.44 144.03
CA ALA A 43 -53.60 -42.39 142.68
C ALA A 43 -53.99 -43.57 141.76
N PHE A 44 -54.56 -44.65 142.33
CA PHE A 44 -55.07 -45.82 141.61
C PHE A 44 -56.55 -46.09 141.92
N SER A 45 -57.30 -45.05 142.30
CA SER A 45 -58.76 -45.14 142.39
C SER A 45 -59.37 -45.29 140.97
N PRO A 46 -60.53 -45.97 140.81
CA PRO A 46 -61.14 -46.15 139.48
C PRO A 46 -61.43 -44.83 138.73
N GLY A 47 -61.68 -43.73 139.46
CA GLY A 47 -61.80 -42.39 138.88
C GLY A 47 -60.46 -41.86 138.37
N ALA A 48 -59.40 -41.91 139.20
CA ALA A 48 -58.07 -41.46 138.80
C ALA A 48 -57.50 -42.26 137.61
N ILE A 49 -57.82 -43.56 137.51
CA ILE A 49 -57.45 -44.39 136.35
C ILE A 49 -58.22 -43.93 135.09
N ALA A 50 -59.52 -43.67 135.19
CA ALA A 50 -60.31 -43.15 134.07
C ALA A 50 -59.85 -41.74 133.62
N ASP A 51 -59.46 -40.87 134.55
CA ASP A 51 -58.89 -39.55 134.24
C ASP A 51 -57.53 -39.70 133.54
N MET A 52 -56.66 -40.61 133.99
CA MET A 52 -55.39 -40.93 133.31
C MET A 52 -55.62 -41.50 131.91
N GLU A 53 -56.58 -42.42 131.74
CA GLU A 53 -56.96 -42.94 130.42
C GLU A 53 -57.49 -41.83 129.49
N PHE A 54 -58.26 -40.88 130.02
CA PHE A 54 -58.78 -39.74 129.25
C PHE A 54 -57.66 -38.79 128.82
N ASP A 55 -56.71 -38.49 129.71
CA ASP A 55 -55.56 -37.63 129.40
C ASP A 55 -54.57 -38.33 128.44
N TRP A 56 -54.36 -39.65 128.55
CA TRP A 56 -53.63 -40.44 127.56
C TRP A 56 -54.34 -40.44 126.20
N MET A 57 -55.66 -40.63 126.17
CA MET A 57 -56.46 -40.54 124.94
C MET A 57 -56.38 -39.14 124.30
N ARG A 58 -56.38 -38.06 125.11
CA ARG A 58 -56.19 -36.69 124.62
C ARG A 58 -54.79 -36.50 124.04
N GLY A 59 -53.75 -36.89 124.79
CA GLY A 59 -52.35 -36.78 124.36
C GLY A 59 -52.05 -37.58 123.10
N TYR A 60 -52.60 -38.80 122.97
CA TYR A 60 -52.47 -39.61 121.77
C TYR A 60 -53.21 -39.00 120.56
N GLN A 61 -54.40 -38.42 120.77
CA GLN A 61 -55.09 -37.66 119.71
C GLN A 61 -54.36 -36.36 119.33
N GLU A 62 -53.59 -35.76 120.23
CA GLU A 62 -52.75 -34.58 119.94
C GLU A 62 -51.48 -34.97 119.19
N GLN A 63 -50.81 -36.06 119.58
CA GLN A 63 -49.69 -36.65 118.82
C GLN A 63 -50.10 -37.02 117.38
N LEU A 64 -51.24 -37.70 117.20
CA LEU A 64 -51.77 -38.01 115.88
C LEU A 64 -52.11 -36.76 115.03
N LYS A 65 -52.38 -35.61 115.67
CA LYS A 65 -52.54 -34.32 114.96
C LYS A 65 -51.18 -33.72 114.59
N THR A 66 -50.20 -33.70 115.50
CA THR A 66 -48.85 -33.16 115.22
C THR A 66 -48.10 -33.98 114.17
N ASP A 67 -48.23 -35.30 114.20
CA ASP A 67 -47.61 -36.20 113.22
C ASP A 67 -48.25 -36.01 111.83
N ARG A 68 -49.57 -35.84 111.78
CA ARG A 68 -50.29 -35.53 110.55
C ARG A 68 -49.96 -34.14 110.01
N LEU A 69 -49.80 -33.13 110.87
CA LEU A 69 -49.42 -31.78 110.49
C LEU A 69 -47.98 -31.73 109.97
N SER A 70 -47.01 -32.31 110.69
CA SER A 70 -45.61 -32.35 110.26
C SER A 70 -45.42 -33.14 108.95
N LEU A 71 -46.15 -34.24 108.76
CA LEU A 71 -46.17 -34.97 107.47
C LEU A 71 -46.81 -34.14 106.35
N GLN A 72 -47.84 -33.34 106.64
CA GLN A 72 -48.39 -32.37 105.69
C GLN A 72 -47.38 -31.25 105.36
N GLU A 73 -46.68 -30.70 106.35
CA GLU A 73 -45.63 -29.68 106.15
C GLU A 73 -44.46 -30.20 105.32
N GLN A 74 -43.97 -31.42 105.59
CA GLN A 74 -42.96 -32.09 104.75
C GLN A 74 -43.46 -32.30 103.31
N THR A 75 -44.73 -32.69 103.14
CA THR A 75 -45.35 -32.86 101.82
C THR A 75 -45.45 -31.53 101.07
N ILE A 76 -45.87 -30.45 101.75
CA ILE A 76 -45.95 -29.10 101.20
C ILE A 76 -44.54 -28.58 100.84
N GLY A 77 -43.55 -28.79 101.69
CA GLY A 77 -42.15 -28.42 101.43
C GLY A 77 -41.59 -29.12 100.20
N ARG A 78 -41.84 -30.43 100.06
CA ARG A 78 -41.47 -31.20 98.86
C ARG A 78 -42.15 -30.66 97.60
N LEU A 79 -43.47 -30.45 97.63
CA LEU A 79 -44.22 -29.90 96.49
C LEU A 79 -43.78 -28.48 96.13
N GLN A 80 -43.33 -27.67 97.10
CA GLN A 80 -42.76 -26.34 96.85
C GLN A 80 -41.36 -26.41 96.22
N ALA A 81 -40.53 -27.39 96.57
CA ALA A 81 -39.24 -27.64 95.91
C ALA A 81 -39.46 -28.11 94.47
N GLU A 82 -40.31 -29.12 94.28
CA GLU A 82 -40.66 -29.68 92.97
C GLU A 82 -41.26 -28.62 92.03
N LYS A 83 -42.11 -27.72 92.56
CA LYS A 83 -42.64 -26.57 91.82
C LYS A 83 -41.56 -25.56 91.41
N LYS A 84 -40.52 -25.34 92.23
CA LYS A 84 -39.39 -24.45 91.88
C LYS A 84 -38.52 -25.08 90.79
N GLU A 85 -38.23 -26.38 90.89
CA GLU A 85 -37.49 -27.13 89.88
C GLU A 85 -38.23 -27.14 88.53
N MET A 86 -39.53 -27.42 88.53
CA MET A 86 -40.38 -27.31 87.33
C MET A 86 -40.38 -25.89 86.74
N ALA A 87 -40.52 -24.85 87.58
CA ALA A 87 -40.52 -23.46 87.09
C ALA A 87 -39.16 -23.04 86.49
N PHE A 88 -38.05 -23.56 87.02
CA PHE A 88 -36.72 -23.35 86.44
C PHE A 88 -36.58 -24.07 85.09
N ALA A 89 -36.95 -25.35 85.02
CA ALA A 89 -36.90 -26.14 83.78
C ALA A 89 -37.79 -25.56 82.66
N ILE A 90 -38.96 -25.02 83.00
CA ILE A 90 -39.83 -24.31 82.03
C ILE A 90 -39.10 -23.09 81.45
N ASN A 91 -38.48 -22.25 82.29
CA ASN A 91 -37.73 -21.06 81.85
C ASN A 91 -36.53 -21.42 80.94
N GLU A 92 -35.78 -22.49 81.26
CA GLU A 92 -34.70 -22.97 80.38
C GLU A 92 -35.24 -23.48 79.02
N LEU A 93 -36.38 -24.18 79.02
CA LEU A 93 -37.03 -24.65 77.79
C LEU A 93 -37.58 -23.50 76.95
N GLU A 94 -38.20 -22.49 77.56
CA GLU A 94 -38.66 -21.27 76.88
C GLU A 94 -37.51 -20.48 76.24
N GLN A 95 -36.37 -20.36 76.95
CA GLN A 95 -35.16 -19.75 76.37
C GLN A 95 -34.57 -20.59 75.23
N SER A 96 -34.54 -21.93 75.36
CA SER A 96 -34.10 -22.83 74.30
C SER A 96 -34.98 -22.76 73.05
N ALA A 97 -36.30 -22.69 73.23
CA ALA A 97 -37.27 -22.50 72.15
C ALA A 97 -37.08 -21.14 71.46
N GLY A 98 -37.01 -20.05 72.24
CA GLY A 98 -36.79 -18.70 71.70
C GLY A 98 -35.46 -18.50 70.96
N LEU A 99 -34.43 -19.30 71.27
CA LEU A 99 -33.20 -19.35 70.47
C LEU A 99 -33.40 -20.12 69.16
N LYS A 100 -34.06 -21.28 69.19
CA LYS A 100 -34.37 -22.08 67.98
C LYS A 100 -35.29 -21.36 67.02
N ASP A 101 -36.30 -20.63 67.50
CA ASP A 101 -37.19 -19.84 66.64
C ASP A 101 -36.43 -18.71 65.91
N ARG A 102 -35.49 -18.06 66.60
CA ARG A 102 -34.60 -17.05 65.98
C ARG A 102 -33.66 -17.67 64.95
N GLU A 103 -33.18 -18.89 65.17
CA GLU A 103 -32.37 -19.61 64.19
C GLU A 103 -33.21 -20.03 62.97
N MET A 104 -34.38 -20.62 63.18
CA MET A 104 -35.32 -20.99 62.12
C MET A 104 -35.76 -19.78 61.28
N ALA A 105 -35.97 -18.61 61.90
CA ALA A 105 -36.26 -17.37 61.19
C ALA A 105 -35.09 -16.94 60.28
N ARG A 106 -33.84 -16.99 60.78
CA ARG A 106 -32.63 -16.70 59.98
C ARG A 106 -32.45 -17.70 58.83
N GLN A 107 -32.68 -18.99 59.08
CA GLN A 107 -32.58 -20.03 58.05
C GLN A 107 -33.64 -19.83 56.96
N ARG A 108 -34.88 -19.43 57.31
CA ARG A 108 -35.93 -19.09 56.33
C ARG A 108 -35.54 -17.88 55.48
N GLN A 109 -35.10 -16.78 56.09
CA GLN A 109 -34.63 -15.61 55.35
C GLN A 109 -33.50 -15.95 54.37
N ALA A 110 -32.49 -16.72 54.81
CA ALA A 110 -31.39 -17.15 53.96
C ALA A 110 -31.81 -18.09 52.81
N LEU A 111 -32.92 -18.83 52.96
CA LEU A 111 -33.52 -19.62 51.89
C LEU A 111 -34.29 -18.75 50.89
N GLU A 112 -35.04 -17.76 51.36
CA GLU A 112 -35.77 -16.79 50.52
C GLU A 112 -34.80 -15.93 49.68
N GLU A 113 -33.71 -15.45 50.28
CA GLU A 113 -32.64 -14.71 49.59
C GLU A 113 -31.99 -15.56 48.49
N ARG A 114 -31.68 -16.83 48.78
CA ARG A 114 -31.12 -17.78 47.79
C ARG A 114 -32.11 -18.15 46.69
N GLN A 115 -33.41 -18.26 46.99
CA GLN A 115 -34.43 -18.46 45.95
C GLN A 115 -34.52 -17.24 45.02
N GLY A 116 -34.48 -16.03 45.57
CA GLY A 116 -34.42 -14.79 44.78
C GLY A 116 -33.16 -14.70 43.89
N GLU A 117 -32.00 -15.16 44.38
CA GLU A 117 -30.77 -15.26 43.59
C GLU A 117 -30.89 -16.31 42.46
N ILE A 118 -31.44 -17.49 42.76
CA ILE A 118 -31.65 -18.57 41.76
C ILE A 118 -32.56 -18.10 40.61
N GLU A 119 -33.67 -17.39 40.89
CA GLU A 119 -34.55 -16.88 39.82
C GLU A 119 -33.87 -15.77 38.99
N ARG A 120 -33.05 -14.90 39.61
CA ARG A 120 -32.22 -13.93 38.86
C ARG A 120 -31.22 -14.62 37.93
N LEU A 121 -30.55 -15.67 38.42
CA LEU A 121 -29.59 -16.44 37.60
C LEU A 121 -30.27 -17.18 36.45
N LYS A 122 -31.48 -17.75 36.67
CA LYS A 122 -32.31 -18.34 35.61
C LYS A 122 -32.69 -17.32 34.54
N ALA A 123 -33.10 -16.11 34.93
CA ALA A 123 -33.45 -15.05 33.98
C ALA A 123 -32.25 -14.65 33.10
N VAL A 124 -31.07 -14.43 33.69
CA VAL A 124 -29.83 -14.13 32.96
C VAL A 124 -29.40 -15.29 32.06
N ALA A 125 -29.58 -16.54 32.49
CA ALA A 125 -29.30 -17.71 31.65
C ALA A 125 -30.24 -17.80 30.43
N ALA A 126 -31.53 -17.50 30.60
CA ALA A 126 -32.51 -17.49 29.52
C ALA A 126 -32.26 -16.36 28.50
N GLU A 127 -31.83 -15.18 28.96
CA GLU A 127 -31.41 -14.08 28.09
C GLU A 127 -30.15 -14.43 27.28
N ARG A 128 -29.15 -15.02 27.93
CA ARG A 128 -27.94 -15.52 27.25
C ARG A 128 -28.25 -16.61 26.22
N ALA A 129 -29.19 -17.52 26.51
CA ALA A 129 -29.61 -18.55 25.55
C ALA A 129 -30.17 -17.94 24.26
N LYS A 130 -31.08 -16.96 24.36
CA LYS A 130 -31.61 -16.22 23.20
C LYS A 130 -30.52 -15.49 22.42
N SER A 131 -29.61 -14.80 23.12
CA SER A 131 -28.47 -14.12 22.51
C SER A 131 -27.57 -15.06 21.70
N ILE A 132 -27.36 -16.30 22.20
CA ILE A 132 -26.62 -17.35 21.50
C ILE A 132 -27.40 -17.88 20.28
N GLU A 133 -28.72 -18.04 20.36
CA GLU A 133 -29.56 -18.44 19.21
C GLU A 133 -29.55 -17.38 18.09
N ASP A 134 -29.72 -16.10 18.41
CA ASP A 134 -29.68 -15.01 17.44
C ASP A 134 -28.28 -14.84 16.82
N ALA A 135 -27.20 -14.98 17.61
CA ALA A 135 -25.83 -15.01 17.11
C ALA A 135 -25.57 -16.20 16.17
N ASN A 136 -26.16 -17.37 16.45
CA ASN A 136 -26.09 -18.54 15.57
C ASN A 136 -26.91 -18.37 14.28
N ARG A 137 -28.06 -17.68 14.34
CA ARG A 137 -28.85 -17.32 13.14
C ARG A 137 -28.07 -16.38 12.23
N ALA A 138 -27.52 -15.30 12.78
CA ALA A 138 -26.65 -14.38 12.04
C ALA A 138 -25.41 -15.09 11.47
N ARG A 139 -24.79 -16.02 12.22
CA ARG A 139 -23.71 -16.89 11.72
C ARG A 139 -24.10 -17.68 10.48
N ALA A 140 -25.30 -18.28 10.45
CA ALA A 140 -25.78 -19.05 9.30
C ALA A 140 -26.04 -18.15 8.08
N GLU A 141 -26.66 -16.99 8.28
CA GLU A 141 -26.90 -15.99 7.24
C GLU A 141 -25.58 -15.53 6.60
N PHE A 142 -24.57 -15.16 7.42
CA PHE A 142 -23.24 -14.77 6.92
C PHE A 142 -22.55 -15.88 6.13
N LEU A 143 -22.67 -17.16 6.53
CA LEU A 143 -22.10 -18.28 5.77
C LEU A 143 -22.77 -18.43 4.40
N SER A 144 -24.10 -18.32 4.32
CA SER A 144 -24.83 -18.38 3.04
C SER A 144 -24.45 -17.24 2.08
N GLU A 145 -24.16 -16.06 2.61
CA GLU A 145 -23.72 -14.89 1.83
C GLU A 145 -22.26 -15.02 1.36
N ILE A 146 -21.39 -15.64 2.17
CA ILE A 146 -20.03 -16.01 1.74
C ILE A 146 -20.09 -17.02 0.59
N GLU A 147 -20.97 -18.02 0.67
CA GLU A 147 -21.10 -19.04 -0.38
C GLU A 147 -21.60 -18.44 -1.72
N ARG A 148 -22.62 -17.57 -1.69
CA ARG A 148 -23.05 -16.79 -2.87
C ARG A 148 -21.93 -15.95 -3.48
N ARG A 149 -21.09 -15.33 -2.64
CA ARG A 149 -19.94 -14.55 -3.11
C ARG A 149 -18.86 -15.43 -3.72
N ASN A 150 -18.58 -16.60 -3.15
CA ASN A 150 -17.64 -17.57 -3.72
C ASN A 150 -18.12 -18.08 -5.09
N GLN A 151 -19.41 -18.36 -5.25
CA GLN A 151 -20.02 -18.70 -6.56
C GLN A 151 -19.88 -17.55 -7.58
N THR A 152 -20.04 -16.29 -7.13
CA THR A 152 -19.86 -15.09 -7.95
C THR A 152 -18.40 -14.85 -8.35
N ILE A 153 -17.45 -15.10 -7.44
CA ILE A 153 -16.00 -15.02 -7.73
C ILE A 153 -15.62 -16.11 -8.74
N ALA A 154 -16.13 -17.33 -8.59
CA ALA A 154 -15.87 -18.43 -9.50
C ALA A 154 -16.43 -18.19 -10.92
N SER A 155 -17.56 -17.48 -11.07
CA SER A 155 -18.05 -17.08 -12.39
C SER A 155 -17.21 -15.95 -13.00
N GLN A 156 -16.82 -14.94 -12.20
CA GLN A 156 -15.91 -13.87 -12.64
C GLN A 156 -14.53 -14.42 -13.07
N GLN A 157 -13.96 -15.39 -12.35
CA GLN A 157 -12.71 -16.04 -12.72
C GLN A 157 -12.81 -16.75 -14.09
N LYS A 158 -13.94 -17.40 -14.40
CA LYS A 158 -14.19 -17.97 -15.74
C LYS A 158 -14.25 -16.89 -16.81
N SER A 159 -14.89 -15.74 -16.55
CA SER A 159 -14.91 -14.60 -17.47
C SER A 159 -13.51 -14.01 -17.71
N ILE A 160 -12.67 -13.90 -16.67
CA ILE A 160 -11.28 -13.45 -16.79
C ILE A 160 -10.46 -14.45 -17.63
N ALA A 161 -10.69 -15.76 -17.47
CA ALA A 161 -10.03 -16.79 -18.28
C ALA A 161 -10.45 -16.74 -19.76
N SER A 162 -11.70 -16.40 -20.10
CA SER A 162 -12.07 -16.14 -21.50
C SER A 162 -11.39 -14.88 -22.05
N LEU A 163 -11.31 -13.80 -21.26
CA LEU A 163 -10.67 -12.55 -21.70
C LEU A 163 -9.17 -12.69 -21.94
N SER A 164 -8.46 -13.54 -21.20
CA SER A 164 -7.04 -13.83 -21.49
C SER A 164 -6.87 -14.63 -22.79
N GLY A 165 -7.83 -15.51 -23.13
CA GLY A 165 -7.92 -16.16 -24.43
C GLY A 165 -8.14 -15.18 -25.58
N ASP A 166 -8.97 -14.16 -25.39
CA ASP A 166 -9.20 -13.11 -26.38
C ASP A 166 -8.01 -12.15 -26.54
N ASN A 167 -7.30 -11.81 -25.46
CA ASN A 167 -6.02 -11.08 -25.56
C ASN A 167 -5.00 -11.83 -26.42
N ARG A 168 -4.87 -13.16 -26.24
CA ARG A 168 -3.98 -13.99 -27.08
C ARG A 168 -4.41 -13.98 -28.56
N ARG A 169 -5.72 -13.93 -28.85
CA ARG A 169 -6.21 -13.74 -30.23
C ARG A 169 -5.83 -12.37 -30.79
N LEU A 170 -5.84 -11.30 -29.99
CA LEU A 170 -5.38 -9.97 -30.39
C LEU A 170 -3.88 -9.94 -30.67
N GLU A 171 -3.06 -10.63 -29.88
CA GLU A 171 -1.63 -10.81 -30.14
C GLU A 171 -1.37 -11.55 -31.46
N GLU A 172 -2.12 -12.63 -31.73
CA GLU A 172 -2.05 -13.33 -33.02
C GLU A 172 -2.50 -12.45 -34.20
N ILE A 173 -3.49 -11.58 -34.02
CA ILE A 173 -3.94 -10.62 -35.04
C ILE A 173 -2.85 -9.57 -35.28
N ALA A 174 -2.21 -9.04 -34.25
CA ALA A 174 -1.09 -8.10 -34.38
C ALA A 174 0.11 -8.74 -35.10
N ALA A 175 0.44 -10.00 -34.78
CA ALA A 175 1.49 -10.76 -35.47
C ALA A 175 1.14 -11.02 -36.96
N LYS A 176 -0.14 -11.29 -37.27
CA LYS A 176 -0.62 -11.41 -38.66
C LYS A 176 -0.54 -10.06 -39.40
N GLN A 177 -0.92 -8.96 -38.76
CA GLN A 177 -0.80 -7.61 -39.34
C GLN A 177 0.66 -7.21 -39.61
N ALA A 178 1.60 -7.54 -38.72
CA ALA A 178 3.02 -7.30 -38.95
C ALA A 178 3.55 -8.05 -40.19
N ARG A 179 3.19 -9.33 -40.36
CA ARG A 179 3.54 -10.12 -41.56
C ARG A 179 2.90 -9.57 -42.84
N ILE A 180 1.68 -9.05 -42.77
CA ILE A 180 1.02 -8.40 -43.91
C ILE A 180 1.75 -7.11 -44.30
N ALA A 181 2.19 -6.30 -43.32
CA ALA A 181 2.97 -5.09 -43.58
C ALA A 181 4.36 -5.40 -44.18
N GLU A 182 5.00 -6.47 -43.71
CA GLU A 182 6.27 -6.97 -44.27
C GLU A 182 6.09 -7.41 -45.74
N ALA A 183 5.11 -8.28 -46.03
CA ALA A 183 4.80 -8.74 -47.38
C ALA A 183 4.38 -7.58 -48.32
N ALA A 184 3.64 -6.58 -47.83
CA ALA A 184 3.33 -5.38 -48.59
C ALA A 184 4.59 -4.55 -48.92
N GLY A 185 5.53 -4.46 -47.97
CA GLY A 185 6.84 -3.84 -48.18
C GLY A 185 7.71 -4.58 -49.20
N GLU A 186 7.63 -5.92 -49.25
CA GLU A 186 8.29 -6.73 -50.29
C GLU A 186 7.64 -6.55 -51.67
N LEU A 187 6.30 -6.57 -51.74
CA LEU A 187 5.57 -6.29 -52.98
C LEU A 187 5.91 -4.91 -53.54
N HIS A 188 6.04 -3.88 -52.69
CA HIS A 188 6.40 -2.54 -53.13
C HIS A 188 7.86 -2.44 -53.64
N LYS A 189 8.82 -3.16 -53.03
CA LYS A 189 10.18 -3.33 -53.58
C LYS A 189 10.17 -4.08 -54.92
N GLY A 190 9.27 -5.04 -55.08
CA GLY A 190 9.02 -5.74 -56.35
C GLY A 190 8.52 -4.78 -57.43
N GLN A 191 7.50 -3.99 -57.12
CA GLN A 191 6.94 -2.97 -58.01
C GLN A 191 7.99 -1.95 -58.46
N SER A 192 8.74 -1.33 -57.54
CA SER A 192 9.75 -0.33 -57.91
C SER A 192 10.90 -0.92 -58.73
N LYS A 193 11.23 -2.21 -58.53
CA LYS A 193 12.17 -2.93 -59.41
C LYS A 193 11.60 -3.15 -60.81
N VAL A 194 10.32 -3.53 -60.94
CA VAL A 194 9.64 -3.67 -62.24
C VAL A 194 9.55 -2.33 -62.97
N GLU A 195 9.18 -1.26 -62.26
CA GLU A 195 9.12 0.11 -62.77
C GLU A 195 10.49 0.60 -63.26
N ALA A 196 11.56 0.36 -62.50
CA ALA A 196 12.93 0.66 -62.95
C ALA A 196 13.32 -0.13 -64.21
N THR A 197 12.93 -1.41 -64.34
CA THR A 197 13.16 -2.16 -65.58
C THR A 197 12.33 -1.66 -66.76
N LEU A 198 11.08 -1.22 -66.54
CA LEU A 198 10.24 -0.62 -67.58
C LEU A 198 10.83 0.72 -68.07
N SER A 199 11.26 1.59 -67.15
CA SER A 199 11.95 2.85 -67.49
C SER A 199 13.24 2.61 -68.26
N THR A 200 13.99 1.55 -67.93
CA THR A 200 15.23 1.18 -68.63
C THR A 200 14.93 0.66 -70.05
N LEU A 201 13.91 -0.20 -70.20
CA LEU A 201 13.46 -0.69 -71.50
C LEU A 201 12.92 0.44 -72.38
N GLN A 202 12.13 1.36 -71.82
CA GLN A 202 11.61 2.53 -72.54
C GLN A 202 12.74 3.44 -73.03
N ALA A 203 13.80 3.64 -72.23
CA ALA A 203 14.99 4.38 -72.66
C ALA A 203 15.74 3.67 -73.80
N SER A 204 15.89 2.33 -73.74
CA SER A 204 16.49 1.55 -74.84
C SER A 204 15.67 1.68 -76.12
N LEU A 205 14.35 1.50 -76.03
CA LEU A 205 13.43 1.58 -77.18
C LEU A 205 13.45 2.98 -77.82
N SER A 206 13.55 4.04 -77.01
CA SER A 206 13.69 5.42 -77.49
C SER A 206 15.03 5.65 -78.19
N ASN A 207 16.12 5.07 -77.67
CA ASN A 207 17.44 5.14 -78.30
C ASN A 207 17.44 4.40 -79.64
N GLU A 208 16.90 3.19 -79.70
CA GLU A 208 16.74 2.39 -80.92
C GLU A 208 15.86 3.09 -81.97
N LEU A 209 14.76 3.74 -81.55
CA LEU A 209 13.95 4.56 -82.45
C LEU A 209 14.77 5.74 -83.02
N SER A 210 15.61 6.38 -82.20
CA SER A 210 16.46 7.50 -82.65
C SER A 210 17.58 7.06 -83.61
N THR A 211 18.16 5.87 -83.44
CA THR A 211 19.19 5.34 -84.35
C THR A 211 18.56 4.86 -85.66
N LEU A 212 17.37 4.28 -85.62
CA LEU A 212 16.58 3.97 -86.82
C LEU A 212 16.17 5.24 -87.58
N GLN A 213 15.78 6.31 -86.88
CA GLN A 213 15.48 7.61 -87.52
C GLN A 213 16.71 8.23 -88.18
N LYS A 214 17.89 8.19 -87.52
CA LYS A 214 19.16 8.64 -88.10
C LYS A 214 19.56 7.79 -89.31
N SER A 215 19.56 6.46 -89.18
CA SER A 215 19.83 5.53 -90.30
C SER A 215 18.89 5.76 -91.49
N GLY A 216 17.61 6.03 -91.23
CA GLY A 216 16.63 6.40 -92.26
C GLY A 216 16.89 7.77 -92.89
N ALA A 217 17.44 8.74 -92.15
CA ALA A 217 17.88 10.03 -92.69
C ALA A 217 19.16 9.88 -93.54
N ASP A 218 20.17 9.17 -93.03
CA ASP A 218 21.42 8.86 -93.74
C ASP A 218 21.16 8.07 -95.04
N THR A 219 20.20 7.15 -95.01
CA THR A 219 19.77 6.39 -96.20
C THR A 219 19.08 7.30 -97.23
N ARG A 220 18.26 8.26 -96.79
CA ARG A 220 17.68 9.28 -97.70
C ARG A 220 18.75 10.22 -98.25
N ALA A 221 19.70 10.66 -97.44
CA ALA A 221 20.83 11.48 -97.88
C ALA A 221 21.63 10.75 -98.97
N ARG A 222 22.06 9.50 -98.70
CA ARG A 222 22.76 8.66 -99.70
C ARG A 222 21.96 8.42 -100.98
N LEU A 223 20.63 8.30 -100.91
CA LEU A 223 19.79 8.20 -102.11
C LEU A 223 19.73 9.52 -102.88
N GLY A 224 19.79 10.67 -102.20
CA GLY A 224 20.02 11.99 -102.79
C GLY A 224 21.40 12.08 -103.46
N ASP A 225 22.47 11.76 -102.72
CA ASP A 225 23.84 11.73 -103.22
C ASP A 225 23.99 10.83 -104.45
N ILE A 226 23.29 9.69 -104.48
CA ILE A 226 23.27 8.77 -105.64
C ILE A 226 22.50 9.36 -106.83
N ALA A 227 21.39 10.06 -106.61
CA ALA A 227 20.65 10.74 -107.67
C ALA A 227 21.45 11.92 -108.26
N GLU A 228 22.07 12.73 -107.41
CA GLU A 228 22.96 13.83 -107.81
C GLU A 228 24.23 13.29 -108.48
N SER A 229 24.77 12.15 -108.02
CA SER A 229 25.88 11.45 -108.67
C SER A 229 25.49 10.89 -110.04
N GLN A 230 24.27 10.36 -110.24
CA GLN A 230 23.78 9.95 -111.56
C GLN A 230 23.64 11.16 -112.50
N GLN A 231 23.11 12.29 -112.01
CA GLN A 231 23.05 13.54 -112.77
C GLN A 231 24.46 14.06 -113.13
N THR A 232 25.42 13.97 -112.19
CA THR A 232 26.81 14.38 -112.38
C THR A 232 27.59 13.43 -113.29
N LEU A 233 27.27 12.13 -113.29
CA LEU A 233 27.81 11.15 -114.24
C LEU A 233 27.29 11.40 -115.66
N GLY A 234 26.03 11.82 -115.80
CA GLY A 234 25.48 12.29 -117.08
C GLY A 234 26.20 13.51 -117.64
N LEU A 235 26.72 14.39 -116.78
CA LEU A 235 27.57 15.52 -117.19
C LEU A 235 29.01 15.07 -117.49
N ARG A 236 29.64 14.31 -116.58
CA ARG A 236 31.02 13.84 -116.71
C ARG A 236 31.26 12.86 -117.85
N LEU A 237 30.23 12.19 -118.36
CA LEU A 237 30.32 11.40 -119.60
C LEU A 237 30.68 12.26 -120.82
N ASN A 238 30.38 13.57 -120.80
CA ASN A 238 30.89 14.50 -121.81
C ASN A 238 32.35 14.89 -121.50
N ASP A 239 32.65 15.30 -120.26
CA ASP A 239 33.99 15.80 -119.88
C ASP A 239 35.11 14.75 -119.98
N ILE A 240 34.80 13.46 -119.85
CA ILE A 240 35.78 12.36 -119.92
C ILE A 240 36.40 12.22 -121.34
N SER A 241 35.74 12.75 -122.39
CA SER A 241 36.34 12.95 -123.72
C SER A 241 37.62 13.80 -123.65
N ASP A 242 37.56 14.90 -122.91
CA ASP A 242 38.53 15.99 -123.02
C ASP A 242 39.63 15.93 -121.94
N GLY A 243 39.41 15.12 -120.89
CA GLY A 243 40.30 14.99 -119.74
C GLY A 243 41.60 14.21 -119.99
N GLN A 244 41.66 13.31 -120.97
CA GLN A 244 42.80 12.40 -121.14
C GLN A 244 44.13 13.10 -121.44
N GLN A 245 44.12 14.28 -122.08
CA GLN A 245 45.35 14.97 -122.53
C GLN A 245 46.10 15.74 -121.42
N ARG A 246 45.57 15.85 -120.20
CA ARG A 246 46.13 16.77 -119.17
C ARG A 246 46.73 16.06 -117.94
N MET A 247 46.67 14.73 -117.88
CA MET A 247 46.93 13.98 -116.64
C MET A 247 48.42 13.71 -116.35
N GLU A 248 49.29 13.67 -117.36
CA GLU A 248 50.71 13.32 -117.18
C GLU A 248 51.54 14.38 -116.42
N SER A 249 51.08 15.64 -116.38
CA SER A 249 51.87 16.75 -115.81
C SER A 249 51.73 16.89 -114.28
N ALA A 250 50.64 16.39 -113.68
CA ALA A 250 50.29 16.69 -112.28
C ALA A 250 51.00 15.83 -111.22
N ILE A 251 51.67 14.73 -111.60
CA ILE A 251 52.16 13.70 -110.67
C ILE A 251 53.48 14.10 -109.95
N ARG A 252 54.17 15.17 -110.37
CA ARG A 252 55.49 15.56 -109.82
C ARG A 252 55.50 16.70 -108.80
N SER A 253 54.36 17.32 -108.48
CA SER A 253 54.32 18.62 -107.77
C SER A 253 53.50 18.66 -106.48
N PHE A 254 53.20 17.52 -105.86
CA PHE A 254 52.55 17.46 -104.53
C PHE A 254 53.34 16.67 -103.46
N GLN A 255 54.63 16.46 -103.69
CA GLN A 255 55.52 15.73 -102.76
C GLN A 255 56.35 16.64 -101.83
N VAL A 256 56.05 17.94 -101.81
CA VAL A 256 56.76 18.98 -101.01
C VAL A 256 55.77 19.98 -100.37
N TYR A 257 54.65 19.50 -99.83
CA TYR A 257 53.84 20.29 -98.89
C TYR A 257 53.37 19.44 -97.71
N ALA A 258 54.36 18.97 -96.95
CA ALA A 258 54.17 18.35 -95.64
C ALA A 258 54.07 19.40 -94.49
N ASP A 259 53.91 20.68 -94.85
CA ASP A 259 53.78 21.81 -93.92
C ASP A 259 52.31 22.19 -93.77
N GLY A 260 51.72 21.94 -92.59
CA GLY A 260 50.30 22.25 -92.35
C GLY A 260 49.60 21.48 -91.24
N LEU A 261 50.33 20.77 -90.37
CA LEU A 261 49.75 19.95 -89.31
C LEU A 261 49.32 20.82 -88.10
N SER A 262 48.28 21.64 -88.30
CA SER A 262 47.64 22.46 -87.26
C SER A 262 46.19 22.78 -87.64
N GLY A 263 45.26 22.60 -86.69
CA GLY A 263 43.84 22.94 -86.86
C GLY A 263 42.89 22.03 -86.06
N ALA A 264 43.00 20.70 -86.24
CA ALA A 264 42.07 19.72 -85.68
C ALA A 264 42.28 19.37 -84.18
N LEU A 265 42.80 20.31 -83.38
CA LEU A 265 43.03 20.14 -81.93
C LEU A 265 42.54 21.35 -81.08
N GLY A 266 41.71 22.24 -81.63
CA GLY A 266 41.11 23.36 -80.89
C GLY A 266 39.93 22.97 -80.01
N ASP A 267 38.95 22.26 -80.56
CA ASP A 267 37.56 22.38 -80.09
C ASP A 267 37.21 21.58 -78.82
N ASN A 268 37.98 20.52 -78.50
CA ASN A 268 37.70 19.68 -77.33
C ASN A 268 38.24 20.25 -75.99
N ALA A 269 39.04 21.32 -76.01
CA ALA A 269 39.54 21.95 -74.78
C ALA A 269 38.49 22.85 -74.08
N MET A 270 37.56 23.43 -74.85
CA MET A 270 36.65 24.46 -74.35
C MET A 270 35.50 23.90 -73.49
N VAL A 271 35.00 22.70 -73.80
CA VAL A 271 33.83 22.09 -73.15
C VAL A 271 34.11 21.67 -71.69
N VAL A 272 35.37 21.34 -71.36
CA VAL A 272 35.74 20.92 -70.00
C VAL A 272 35.84 22.12 -69.03
N ALA A 273 36.25 23.29 -69.53
CA ALA A 273 36.39 24.51 -68.72
C ALA A 273 35.04 25.01 -68.18
N GLU A 274 33.97 24.97 -68.99
CA GLU A 274 32.63 25.37 -68.57
C GLU A 274 32.05 24.51 -67.44
N ALA A 275 32.40 23.22 -67.39
CA ALA A 275 31.91 22.31 -66.35
C ALA A 275 32.53 22.64 -64.98
N GLN A 276 33.80 23.04 -64.96
CA GLN A 276 34.57 23.27 -63.74
C GLN A 276 34.13 24.55 -63.01
N SER A 277 33.90 25.64 -63.75
CA SER A 277 33.43 26.93 -63.20
C SER A 277 32.06 26.83 -62.50
N ARG A 278 31.17 25.91 -62.93
CA ARG A 278 29.83 25.73 -62.31
C ARG A 278 29.91 25.08 -60.92
N ILE A 279 30.98 24.35 -60.63
CA ILE A 279 31.19 23.70 -59.32
C ILE A 279 31.81 24.68 -58.31
N GLU A 280 32.74 25.53 -58.75
CA GLU A 280 33.34 26.56 -57.88
C GLU A 280 32.29 27.56 -57.37
N ASN A 281 31.39 28.01 -58.25
CA ASN A 281 30.29 28.91 -57.91
C ASN A 281 29.27 28.30 -56.91
N SER A 282 29.13 26.96 -56.86
CA SER A 282 28.22 26.30 -55.92
C SER A 282 28.87 25.94 -54.58
N VAL A 283 30.21 25.87 -54.51
CA VAL A 283 30.94 25.85 -53.22
C VAL A 283 30.98 27.25 -52.60
N ALA A 284 31.09 28.31 -53.40
CA ALA A 284 31.06 29.69 -52.93
C ALA A 284 29.75 30.00 -52.18
N SER A 285 28.59 29.72 -52.79
CA SER A 285 27.27 30.01 -52.20
C SER A 285 26.98 29.22 -50.91
N LEU A 286 27.55 28.01 -50.77
CA LEU A 286 27.48 27.25 -49.51
C LEU A 286 28.31 27.87 -48.38
N SER A 287 29.44 28.51 -48.67
CA SER A 287 30.22 29.20 -47.64
C SER A 287 29.55 30.50 -47.17
N GLU A 288 28.92 31.23 -48.10
CA GLU A 288 28.15 32.44 -47.82
C GLU A 288 26.87 32.15 -47.00
N ALA A 289 26.18 31.04 -47.27
CA ALA A 289 25.03 30.59 -46.48
C ALA A 289 25.41 30.24 -45.02
N VAL A 290 26.61 29.69 -44.78
CA VAL A 290 27.12 29.42 -43.43
C VAL A 290 27.52 30.73 -42.73
N ALA A 291 28.07 31.70 -43.45
CA ALA A 291 28.42 33.00 -42.89
C ALA A 291 27.19 33.76 -42.33
N GLN A 292 26.01 33.62 -42.95
CA GLN A 292 24.79 34.32 -42.53
C GLN A 292 24.12 33.75 -41.25
N ALA A 293 24.53 32.57 -40.75
CA ALA A 293 23.95 31.92 -39.57
C ALA A 293 24.56 32.37 -38.21
N HIS A 294 25.16 33.56 -38.15
CA HIS A 294 26.14 33.95 -37.12
C HIS A 294 25.62 34.34 -35.72
N SER A 295 24.34 34.06 -35.38
CA SER A 295 23.66 34.67 -34.23
C SER A 295 23.13 33.71 -33.15
N GLY A 296 23.52 32.42 -33.15
CA GLY A 296 22.92 31.43 -32.23
C GLY A 296 23.81 30.33 -31.62
N PHE A 297 25.05 30.14 -32.07
CA PHE A 297 25.85 28.95 -31.67
C PHE A 297 26.99 29.27 -30.70
N SER A 298 27.20 28.39 -29.72
CA SER A 298 28.27 28.49 -28.73
C SER A 298 29.65 28.09 -29.30
N SER A 299 30.73 28.49 -28.63
CA SER A 299 32.11 28.17 -29.05
C SER A 299 32.38 26.67 -29.19
N ASN A 300 31.68 25.85 -28.41
CA ASN A 300 31.84 24.39 -28.43
C ASN A 300 31.12 23.76 -29.64
N GLU A 301 30.01 24.36 -30.09
CA GLU A 301 29.31 23.95 -31.30
C GLU A 301 30.09 24.41 -32.55
N MET A 302 30.62 25.64 -32.54
CA MET A 302 31.59 26.11 -33.55
C MET A 302 32.83 25.21 -33.63
N GLY A 303 33.35 24.73 -32.49
CA GLY A 303 34.45 23.75 -32.45
C GLY A 303 34.06 22.40 -33.06
N ALA A 304 32.87 21.88 -32.76
CA ALA A 304 32.37 20.65 -33.36
C ALA A 304 32.13 20.77 -34.88
N ILE A 305 31.57 21.90 -35.34
CA ILE A 305 31.35 22.21 -36.75
C ILE A 305 32.70 22.38 -37.48
N GLY A 306 33.68 23.05 -36.87
CA GLY A 306 35.04 23.16 -37.42
C GLY A 306 35.77 21.82 -37.54
N LEU A 307 35.57 20.90 -36.58
CA LEU A 307 36.06 19.52 -36.67
C LEU A 307 35.33 18.73 -37.77
N GLN A 308 34.03 18.95 -37.97
CA GLN A 308 33.29 18.35 -39.09
C GLN A 308 33.69 18.93 -40.45
N LEU A 309 33.92 20.24 -40.57
CA LEU A 309 34.39 20.87 -41.82
C LEU A 309 35.80 20.43 -42.18
N SER A 310 36.70 20.35 -41.19
CA SER A 310 38.07 19.87 -41.42
C SER A 310 38.09 18.38 -41.80
N ALA A 311 37.24 17.54 -41.18
CA ALA A 311 37.01 16.17 -41.61
C ALA A 311 36.46 16.09 -43.04
N LEU A 312 35.48 16.93 -43.42
CA LEU A 312 34.98 17.02 -44.79
C LEU A 312 36.08 17.42 -45.79
N SER A 313 36.93 18.39 -45.42
CA SER A 313 38.07 18.83 -46.27
C SER A 313 39.14 17.74 -46.45
N ALA A 314 39.29 16.85 -45.47
CA ALA A 314 40.16 15.69 -45.57
C ALA A 314 39.52 14.62 -46.46
N GLN A 315 38.22 14.37 -46.29
CA GLN A 315 37.42 13.46 -47.11
C GLN A 315 37.39 13.88 -48.59
N GLN A 316 37.28 15.19 -48.87
CA GLN A 316 37.34 15.75 -50.22
C GLN A 316 38.71 15.53 -50.88
N ARG A 317 39.82 15.83 -50.18
CA ARG A 317 41.18 15.52 -50.66
C ARG A 317 41.42 14.02 -50.86
N HIS A 318 40.79 13.17 -50.05
CA HIS A 318 40.85 11.71 -50.21
C HIS A 318 40.10 11.23 -51.46
N ILE A 319 39.03 11.95 -51.87
CA ILE A 319 38.31 11.72 -53.14
C ILE A 319 39.12 12.25 -54.33
N GLU A 320 39.77 13.41 -54.23
CA GLU A 320 40.69 13.91 -55.27
C GLU A 320 41.86 12.95 -55.53
N GLN A 321 42.46 12.40 -54.47
CA GLN A 321 43.51 11.38 -54.60
C GLN A 321 42.97 10.09 -55.26
N ALA A 322 41.78 9.63 -54.87
CA ALA A 322 41.15 8.46 -55.50
C ALA A 322 40.83 8.70 -56.99
N LEU A 323 40.37 9.90 -57.36
CA LEU A 323 40.11 10.27 -58.76
C LEU A 323 41.40 10.41 -59.58
N ARG A 324 42.48 10.96 -59.01
CA ARG A 324 43.80 11.00 -59.65
C ARG A 324 44.40 9.60 -59.84
N GLN A 325 44.22 8.70 -58.87
CA GLN A 325 44.60 7.30 -59.00
C GLN A 325 43.77 6.58 -60.07
N PHE A 326 42.47 6.85 -60.14
CA PHE A 326 41.58 6.30 -61.19
C PHE A 326 41.95 6.79 -62.60
N ALA A 327 42.42 8.04 -62.72
CA ALA A 327 42.90 8.63 -63.97
C ALA A 327 44.32 8.19 -64.37
N ALA A 328 45.15 7.73 -63.42
CA ALA A 328 46.54 7.33 -63.66
C ALA A 328 46.70 5.99 -64.40
N GLY A 329 45.65 5.17 -64.44
CA GLY A 329 45.61 3.92 -65.18
C GLY A 329 45.92 2.68 -64.33
N ASP A 330 45.01 1.71 -64.45
CA ASP A 330 45.07 0.34 -63.95
C ASP A 330 45.01 0.08 -62.42
N LEU A 331 44.59 -1.16 -62.13
CA LEU A 331 44.47 -1.83 -60.82
C LEU A 331 43.36 -1.36 -59.83
N GLN A 332 42.76 -2.38 -59.19
CA GLN A 332 41.99 -2.36 -57.94
C GLN A 332 40.60 -1.69 -57.91
N ARG A 333 39.66 -2.26 -58.69
CA ARG A 333 38.21 -2.24 -58.36
C ARG A 333 37.90 -2.67 -56.91
N GLN A 334 38.77 -3.48 -56.29
CA GLN A 334 38.70 -3.86 -54.88
C GLN A 334 38.77 -2.64 -53.94
N ALA A 335 39.59 -1.63 -54.23
CA ALA A 335 39.72 -0.43 -53.38
C ALA A 335 38.41 0.38 -53.34
N ALA A 336 37.74 0.53 -54.48
CA ALA A 336 36.40 1.13 -54.55
C ALA A 336 35.37 0.31 -53.75
N TYR A 337 35.45 -1.02 -53.78
CA TYR A 337 34.57 -1.89 -53.01
C TYR A 337 34.82 -1.83 -51.49
N THR A 338 36.08 -1.75 -51.05
CA THR A 338 36.41 -1.52 -49.63
C THR A 338 36.00 -0.13 -49.17
N ASN A 339 36.08 0.90 -50.02
CA ASN A 339 35.62 2.25 -49.69
C ASN A 339 34.08 2.31 -49.56
N LEU A 340 33.34 1.60 -50.41
CA LEU A 340 31.88 1.47 -50.26
C LEU A 340 31.48 0.64 -49.02
N LEU A 341 32.24 -0.41 -48.69
CA LEU A 341 32.04 -1.17 -47.44
C LEU A 341 32.44 -0.36 -46.20
N ALA A 342 33.44 0.53 -46.29
CA ALA A 342 33.78 1.47 -45.23
C ALA A 342 32.69 2.52 -45.02
N LEU A 343 32.15 3.10 -46.09
CA LEU A 343 30.97 3.98 -46.06
C LEU A 343 29.74 3.31 -45.44
N ARG A 344 29.49 2.03 -45.80
CA ARG A 344 28.40 1.25 -45.20
C ARG A 344 28.62 0.97 -43.72
N ARG A 345 29.84 0.59 -43.33
CA ARG A 345 30.23 0.44 -41.91
C ARG A 345 30.18 1.77 -41.16
N GLN A 346 30.44 2.91 -41.80
CA GLN A 346 30.20 4.24 -41.22
C GLN A 346 28.70 4.53 -41.05
N GLN A 347 27.83 4.16 -41.98
CA GLN A 347 26.37 4.26 -41.77
C GLN A 347 25.89 3.33 -40.64
N GLU A 348 26.40 2.11 -40.55
CA GLU A 348 26.08 1.17 -39.48
C GLU A 348 26.67 1.65 -38.13
N SER A 349 27.86 2.27 -38.12
CA SER A 349 28.43 2.98 -36.96
C SER A 349 27.54 4.14 -36.55
N LEU A 350 27.18 5.04 -37.46
CA LEU A 350 26.28 6.16 -37.22
C LEU A 350 24.91 5.72 -36.70
N GLN A 351 24.36 4.61 -37.18
CA GLN A 351 23.11 4.06 -36.63
C GLN A 351 23.30 3.44 -35.23
N SER A 352 24.44 2.78 -34.97
CA SER A 352 24.80 2.31 -33.62
C SER A 352 25.07 3.48 -32.66
N GLU A 353 25.64 4.58 -33.15
CA GLU A 353 25.88 5.82 -32.43
C GLU A 353 24.57 6.57 -32.19
N ILE A 354 23.63 6.62 -33.14
CA ILE A 354 22.29 7.18 -32.94
C ILE A 354 21.50 6.37 -31.90
N ARG A 355 21.61 5.03 -31.90
CA ARG A 355 21.00 4.16 -30.89
C ARG A 355 21.67 4.31 -29.52
N GLY A 356 23.00 4.36 -29.49
CA GLY A 356 23.78 4.67 -28.29
C GLY A 356 23.56 6.11 -27.82
N VAL A 357 23.22 7.04 -28.70
CA VAL A 357 22.78 8.40 -28.38
C VAL A 357 21.36 8.37 -27.83
N ALA A 358 20.45 7.50 -28.27
CA ALA A 358 19.15 7.34 -27.63
C ALA A 358 19.27 6.83 -26.18
N GLU A 359 20.07 5.78 -25.94
CA GLU A 359 20.37 5.29 -24.57
C GLU A 359 21.14 6.34 -23.76
N ARG A 360 22.11 7.05 -24.35
CA ARG A 360 22.77 8.20 -23.72
C ARG A 360 21.84 9.40 -23.54
N VAL A 361 20.74 9.53 -24.28
CA VAL A 361 19.74 10.61 -24.14
C VAL A 361 18.73 10.27 -23.04
N GLU A 362 18.38 9.00 -22.85
CA GLU A 362 17.63 8.52 -21.69
C GLU A 362 18.48 8.64 -20.42
N GLN A 363 19.73 8.16 -20.44
CA GLN A 363 20.68 8.41 -19.37
C GLN A 363 21.00 9.90 -19.20
N ALA A 364 21.01 10.71 -20.27
CA ALA A 364 21.18 12.16 -20.14
C ALA A 364 19.91 12.86 -19.64
N ALA A 365 18.70 12.34 -19.86
CA ALA A 365 17.50 12.85 -19.20
C ALA A 365 17.55 12.57 -17.69
N ALA A 366 18.12 11.43 -17.28
CA ALA A 366 18.38 11.10 -15.89
C ALA A 366 19.60 11.84 -15.28
N ARG A 367 20.57 12.29 -16.09
CA ARG A 367 21.75 13.07 -15.66
C ARG A 367 21.53 14.59 -15.70
N LYS A 368 20.73 15.11 -16.63
CA LYS A 368 20.39 16.54 -16.77
C LYS A 368 19.73 17.07 -15.48
N PRO A 369 19.96 18.34 -15.11
CA PRO A 369 19.04 19.02 -14.19
C PRO A 369 17.66 19.09 -14.83
N GLY A 370 16.62 18.72 -14.09
CA GLY A 370 15.26 18.59 -14.61
C GLY A 370 14.35 17.79 -13.67
N PRO A 371 13.05 17.73 -13.96
CA PRO A 371 12.02 17.36 -13.00
C PRO A 371 12.10 15.87 -12.67
N HIS A 372 12.36 15.01 -13.66
CA HIS A 372 12.53 13.57 -13.43
C HIS A 372 13.74 13.25 -12.53
N ARG A 373 14.84 14.00 -12.64
CA ARG A 373 16.00 13.83 -11.75
C ARG A 373 15.68 14.30 -10.33
N ALA A 374 15.05 15.46 -10.17
CA ALA A 374 14.64 15.99 -8.87
C ALA A 374 13.65 15.04 -8.17
N VAL A 375 12.53 14.71 -8.83
CA VAL A 375 11.49 13.83 -8.29
C VAL A 375 12.03 12.45 -7.93
N ARG A 376 12.86 11.84 -8.78
CA ARG A 376 13.47 10.53 -8.47
C ARG A 376 14.39 10.59 -7.25
N LEU A 377 15.27 11.58 -7.17
CA LEU A 377 16.19 11.72 -6.04
C LEU A 377 15.47 12.09 -4.73
N SER A 378 14.30 12.74 -4.81
CA SER A 378 13.46 13.08 -3.65
C SER A 378 12.57 11.94 -3.14
N ARG A 379 12.47 10.80 -3.86
CA ARG A 379 11.44 9.79 -3.57
C ARG A 379 11.84 8.79 -2.48
N LEU A 380 10.86 8.48 -1.63
CA LEU A 380 10.94 7.47 -0.58
C LEU A 380 9.80 6.48 -0.69
N GLU A 381 10.06 5.24 -0.30
CA GLU A 381 9.04 4.19 -0.20
C GLU A 381 8.46 4.17 1.22
N LEU A 382 7.21 4.63 1.37
CA LEU A 382 6.46 4.49 2.62
C LEU A 382 5.78 3.12 2.64
N ARG A 383 6.15 2.28 3.63
CA ARG A 383 5.47 1.01 3.93
C ARG A 383 4.63 1.16 5.20
N GLY A 384 3.31 1.05 5.07
CA GLY A 384 2.37 0.99 6.21
C GLY A 384 1.93 -0.44 6.46
N ALA A 385 2.17 -0.96 7.67
CA ALA A 385 1.83 -2.32 8.05
C ALA A 385 0.91 -2.34 9.29
N PHE A 386 -0.23 -3.02 9.18
CA PHE A 386 -1.19 -3.18 10.26
C PHE A 386 -1.43 -4.65 10.57
N ILE A 387 -1.58 -4.98 11.85
CA ILE A 387 -1.87 -6.33 12.34
C ILE A 387 -3.06 -6.23 13.30
N LYS A 388 -4.12 -7.00 13.04
CA LYS A 388 -5.26 -7.19 13.95
C LYS A 388 -5.42 -8.67 14.32
N PRO A 389 -6.11 -9.04 15.41
CA PRO A 389 -6.50 -10.43 15.65
C PRO A 389 -7.54 -10.90 14.63
N THR A 390 -7.50 -12.18 14.31
CA THR A 390 -8.56 -12.93 13.61
C THR A 390 -8.78 -14.27 14.30
N TYR A 391 -9.93 -14.39 14.96
CA TYR A 391 -10.41 -15.65 15.51
C TYR A 391 -11.04 -16.47 14.38
N ASP A 392 -10.25 -17.35 13.76
CA ASP A 392 -10.79 -18.37 12.85
C ASP A 392 -11.51 -19.48 13.63
N ARG A 393 -12.42 -20.18 12.97
CA ARG A 393 -13.29 -21.21 13.56
C ARG A 393 -12.72 -22.61 13.48
N ASP A 394 -11.87 -22.87 12.49
CA ASP A 394 -11.55 -24.24 12.05
C ASP A 394 -10.06 -24.62 12.32
N GLY A 395 -9.38 -23.88 13.18
CA GLY A 395 -8.17 -24.33 13.89
C GLY A 395 -6.83 -24.24 13.14
N PHE A 396 -6.81 -23.82 11.87
CA PHE A 396 -5.57 -23.54 11.14
C PHE A 396 -5.18 -22.06 11.29
N ALA A 397 -3.90 -21.82 11.59
CA ALA A 397 -3.48 -20.57 12.20
C ALA A 397 -2.64 -19.67 11.28
N ASP A 398 -3.27 -18.65 10.72
CA ASP A 398 -2.77 -17.29 10.97
C ASP A 398 -3.78 -16.59 11.91
N PRO A 399 -3.46 -16.43 13.21
CA PRO A 399 -4.36 -15.79 14.17
C PRO A 399 -4.43 -14.27 13.98
N TYR A 400 -3.77 -13.73 12.95
CA TYR A 400 -3.74 -12.32 12.63
C TYR A 400 -4.10 -12.03 11.16
N LEU A 401 -4.75 -10.90 10.92
CA LEU A 401 -4.90 -10.37 9.56
C LEU A 401 -3.93 -9.22 9.38
N VAL A 402 -2.94 -9.43 8.52
CA VAL A 402 -1.94 -8.42 8.15
C VAL A 402 -2.40 -7.65 6.91
N HIS A 403 -2.25 -6.32 6.93
CA HIS A 403 -2.35 -5.48 5.75
C HIS A 403 -1.08 -4.67 5.56
N ASN A 404 -0.54 -4.67 4.34
CA ASN A 404 0.60 -3.86 3.94
C ASN A 404 0.17 -2.91 2.82
N SER A 405 0.51 -1.63 2.95
CA SER A 405 0.43 -0.62 1.90
C SER A 405 1.84 -0.12 1.54
N VAL A 406 2.06 0.22 0.27
CA VAL A 406 3.35 0.65 -0.26
C VAL A 406 3.12 1.81 -1.24
N VAL A 407 3.84 2.93 -1.08
CA VAL A 407 3.74 4.09 -1.97
C VAL A 407 5.07 4.83 -2.12
N PHE A 408 5.39 5.27 -3.34
CA PHE A 408 6.61 6.01 -3.67
C PHE A 408 6.37 7.53 -3.67
N ALA A 409 6.47 8.13 -2.49
CA ALA A 409 6.14 9.52 -2.25
C ALA A 409 7.37 10.43 -2.37
N PRO A 410 7.29 11.61 -3.03
CA PRO A 410 8.32 12.63 -2.95
C PRO A 410 8.43 13.22 -1.53
N VAL A 411 9.65 13.40 -1.05
CA VAL A 411 9.94 14.25 0.11
C VAL A 411 9.66 15.69 -0.27
N VAL A 412 8.90 16.37 0.59
CA VAL A 412 8.51 17.78 0.43
C VAL A 412 8.82 18.52 1.72
N ASN A 413 9.18 19.81 1.61
CA ASN A 413 9.35 20.65 2.77
C ASN A 413 8.04 21.42 3.05
N ILE A 414 7.40 21.16 4.18
CA ILE A 414 6.17 21.84 4.64
C ILE A 414 6.45 22.42 6.03
N SER A 415 6.22 23.71 6.20
CA SER A 415 6.49 24.45 7.45
C SER A 415 7.91 24.25 7.99
N ASN A 416 8.90 24.26 7.09
CA ASN A 416 10.33 24.03 7.35
C ASN A 416 10.71 22.62 7.84
N ALA A 417 9.79 21.64 7.83
CA ALA A 417 10.07 20.24 8.14
C ALA A 417 10.00 19.35 6.87
N PRO A 418 10.95 18.41 6.68
CA PRO A 418 10.83 17.37 5.66
C PRO A 418 9.71 16.39 6.02
N CYS A 419 8.87 16.07 5.05
CA CYS A 419 7.73 15.16 5.22
C CYS A 419 7.36 14.48 3.90
N LEU A 420 6.50 13.46 3.97
CA LEU A 420 5.81 12.91 2.81
C LEU A 420 4.36 13.38 2.83
N ALA A 421 3.87 13.91 1.70
CA ALA A 421 2.44 14.11 1.49
C ALA A 421 1.88 12.92 0.69
N VAL A 422 0.93 12.19 1.27
CA VAL A 422 0.35 10.97 0.67
C VAL A 422 -1.18 11.01 0.74
N TYR A 423 -1.84 10.29 -0.17
CA TYR A 423 -3.29 10.11 -0.10
C TYR A 423 -3.64 9.08 0.99
N PHE A 424 -4.73 9.30 1.73
CA PHE A 424 -5.06 8.52 2.92
C PHE A 424 -5.15 7.00 2.66
N ALA A 425 -5.59 6.59 1.46
CA ALA A 425 -5.68 5.19 1.07
C ALA A 425 -4.32 4.56 0.79
N ASP A 426 -3.33 5.33 0.33
CA ASP A 426 -1.96 4.86 0.07
C ASP A 426 -1.19 4.66 1.39
N ALA A 427 -1.49 5.50 2.39
CA ALA A 427 -1.11 5.28 3.78
C ALA A 427 -1.92 4.13 4.46
N GLY A 428 -2.75 3.39 3.71
CA GLY A 428 -3.52 2.25 4.21
C GLY A 428 -4.74 2.60 5.06
N LEU A 429 -5.01 3.88 5.35
CA LEU A 429 -6.08 4.32 6.26
C LEU A 429 -7.51 4.02 5.72
N GLY A 430 -7.61 3.74 4.42
CA GLY A 430 -8.83 3.22 3.80
C GLY A 430 -9.14 1.74 4.12
N TRP A 431 -8.23 1.01 4.79
CA TRP A 431 -8.40 -0.41 5.06
C TRP A 431 -9.61 -0.69 5.97
N ARG A 432 -10.54 -1.53 5.48
CA ARG A 432 -11.76 -1.88 6.21
C ARG A 432 -11.51 -2.63 7.52
N GLY A 433 -10.32 -3.21 7.69
CA GLY A 433 -9.89 -3.90 8.92
C GLY A 433 -9.68 -2.97 10.12
N LEU A 434 -9.48 -1.67 9.90
CA LEU A 434 -9.36 -0.61 10.92
C LEU A 434 -10.75 -0.32 11.53
N ARG A 435 -11.32 -1.30 12.23
CA ARG A 435 -12.65 -1.29 12.88
C ARG A 435 -12.76 -2.23 14.08
N GLY A 436 -11.67 -2.91 14.44
CA GLY A 436 -11.54 -3.65 15.69
C GLY A 436 -10.21 -3.31 16.34
N GLU A 437 -9.89 -4.02 17.40
CA GLU A 437 -8.60 -3.95 18.09
C GLU A 437 -7.45 -4.21 17.11
N LEU A 438 -6.46 -3.32 17.10
CA LEU A 438 -5.22 -3.48 16.35
C LEU A 438 -4.12 -3.86 17.34
N ILE A 439 -3.37 -4.92 17.02
CA ILE A 439 -2.23 -5.38 17.82
C ILE A 439 -0.98 -4.56 17.48
N ARG A 440 -0.86 -4.14 16.20
CA ARG A 440 0.29 -3.38 15.74
C ARG A 440 -0.08 -2.44 14.60
N VAL A 441 0.39 -1.21 14.71
CA VAL A 441 0.51 -0.24 13.63
C VAL A 441 2.01 0.02 13.47
N ASN A 442 2.51 0.01 12.24
CA ASN A 442 3.91 0.32 11.94
C ASN A 442 4.00 1.07 10.62
N TYR A 443 4.76 2.17 10.59
CA TYR A 443 5.13 2.86 9.36
C TYR A 443 6.65 2.95 9.29
N ALA A 444 7.22 2.40 8.22
CA ALA A 444 8.64 2.48 7.92
C ALA A 444 8.86 3.11 6.55
N VAL A 445 9.90 3.93 6.43
CA VAL A 445 10.23 4.68 5.23
C VAL A 445 11.61 4.24 4.74
N TYR A 446 11.70 3.82 3.48
CA TYR A 446 12.91 3.24 2.88
C TYR A 446 13.46 4.12 1.75
N GLY A 447 14.79 4.18 1.63
CA GLY A 447 15.46 4.80 0.50
C GLY A 447 15.27 3.99 -0.79
N ALA A 448 15.06 4.67 -1.93
CA ALA A 448 14.70 4.03 -3.21
C ALA A 448 15.71 2.99 -3.75
N ASN A 449 16.91 2.88 -3.19
CA ASN A 449 17.93 1.91 -3.60
C ASN A 449 18.44 0.98 -2.47
N THR A 450 17.96 1.10 -1.22
CA THR A 450 18.49 0.33 -0.08
C THR A 450 17.41 -0.20 0.87
N ASN A 451 17.16 -1.51 0.79
CA ASN A 451 16.33 -2.22 1.78
C ASN A 451 16.94 -2.27 3.20
N ALA A 452 18.21 -1.88 3.35
CA ALA A 452 18.92 -1.81 4.64
C ALA A 452 18.59 -0.52 5.42
N ASP A 453 18.33 0.59 4.72
CA ASP A 453 18.22 1.93 5.30
C ASP A 453 16.75 2.29 5.48
N SER A 454 16.25 2.15 6.71
CA SER A 454 14.84 2.41 7.03
C SER A 454 14.66 3.31 8.26
N LEU A 455 13.78 4.31 8.12
CA LEU A 455 13.35 5.20 9.19
C LEU A 455 11.96 4.76 9.68
N ILE A 456 11.84 4.37 10.95
CA ILE A 456 10.55 4.11 11.58
C ILE A 456 9.90 5.46 11.93
N VAL A 457 8.66 5.67 11.49
CA VAL A 457 7.90 6.90 11.79
C VAL A 457 7.40 6.83 13.23
N LYS A 458 8.00 7.64 14.11
CA LYS A 458 7.65 7.69 15.54
C LYS A 458 6.58 8.74 15.88
N GLY A 459 6.51 9.83 15.11
CA GLY A 459 5.55 10.91 15.33
C GLY A 459 4.16 10.60 14.74
N PRO A 460 3.08 11.17 15.30
CA PRO A 460 1.74 10.99 14.77
C PRO A 460 1.62 11.55 13.35
N LEU A 461 0.84 10.86 12.50
CA LEU A 461 0.49 11.37 11.17
C LEU A 461 -0.46 12.56 11.32
N ARG A 462 -0.49 13.47 10.35
CA ARG A 462 -1.36 14.66 10.40
C ARG A 462 -2.18 14.78 9.14
N THR A 463 -3.50 14.94 9.23
CA THR A 463 -4.30 15.27 8.05
C THR A 463 -3.99 16.69 7.59
N HIS A 464 -3.97 16.94 6.29
CA HIS A 464 -3.77 18.29 5.76
C HIS A 464 -4.96 19.18 6.15
N PRO A 465 -4.76 20.45 6.62
CA PRO A 465 -5.86 21.31 7.06
C PRO A 465 -6.91 21.56 5.97
N SER A 466 -6.46 21.62 4.72
CA SER A 466 -7.30 21.99 3.58
C SER A 466 -8.10 20.83 2.96
N ASP A 467 -7.70 19.58 3.17
CA ASP A 467 -8.47 18.37 2.80
C ASP A 467 -7.90 17.15 3.56
N PRO A 468 -8.70 16.49 4.43
CA PRO A 468 -8.20 15.38 5.23
C PRO A 468 -7.88 14.11 4.43
N ARG A 469 -8.22 14.04 3.13
CA ARG A 469 -7.81 12.95 2.22
C ARG A 469 -6.32 12.97 1.93
N VAL A 470 -5.62 14.08 2.16
CA VAL A 470 -4.16 14.15 2.13
C VAL A 470 -3.62 14.07 3.55
N VAL A 471 -2.62 13.22 3.77
CA VAL A 471 -1.99 12.95 5.05
C VAL A 471 -0.50 13.27 4.94
N ILE A 472 0.01 13.97 5.95
CA ILE A 472 1.40 14.37 6.10
C ILE A 472 2.07 13.40 7.07
N VAL A 473 3.12 12.74 6.60
CA VAL A 473 3.98 11.83 7.37
C VAL A 473 5.26 12.59 7.72
N PRO A 474 5.51 12.93 9.00
CA PRO A 474 6.71 13.68 9.39
C PRO A 474 7.97 12.81 9.29
N LEU A 475 9.04 13.32 8.67
CA LEU A 475 10.35 12.67 8.57
C LEU A 475 11.32 13.31 9.56
N SER A 476 11.08 13.12 10.85
CA SER A 476 11.86 13.71 11.94
C SER A 476 12.50 12.64 12.81
N ALA A 477 13.72 12.91 13.29
CA ALA A 477 14.32 12.17 14.38
C ALA A 477 13.51 12.38 15.68
N ALA A 478 13.73 11.55 16.71
CA ALA A 478 12.89 11.56 17.91
C ALA A 478 12.92 12.90 18.68
N ASP A 479 13.98 13.67 18.51
CA ASP A 479 14.32 14.84 19.34
C ASP A 479 14.18 16.19 18.60
N GLY A 480 13.53 16.20 17.43
CA GLY A 480 13.09 17.42 16.74
C GLY A 480 14.06 18.04 15.72
N ASP A 481 15.33 17.63 15.73
CA ASP A 481 16.28 17.94 14.66
C ASP A 481 15.97 17.16 13.35
N SER A 482 16.77 17.42 12.32
CA SER A 482 16.41 17.26 10.91
C SER A 482 16.57 15.82 10.38
N LEU A 483 16.59 15.68 9.06
CA LEU A 483 17.30 14.57 8.42
C LEU A 483 18.81 14.79 8.64
N ASP A 484 19.29 14.48 9.84
CA ASP A 484 20.68 14.65 10.26
C ASP A 484 21.60 13.60 9.64
N ALA A 485 22.92 13.81 9.71
CA ALA A 485 23.95 12.90 9.20
C ALA A 485 23.98 11.49 9.85
N ARG A 486 23.11 11.23 10.84
CA ARG A 486 22.86 9.92 11.46
C ARG A 486 21.58 9.23 10.96
N SER A 487 20.77 9.91 10.15
CA SER A 487 19.56 9.35 9.57
C SER A 487 19.92 8.39 8.43
N PRO A 488 19.28 7.20 8.32
CA PRO A 488 19.42 6.33 7.15
C PRO A 488 18.94 6.99 5.85
N LEU A 489 18.20 8.11 5.95
CA LEU A 489 17.64 8.87 4.82
C LEU A 489 18.35 10.23 4.62
N TYR A 490 19.58 10.37 5.13
CA TYR A 490 20.39 11.58 4.99
C TYR A 490 20.71 11.90 3.51
N GLY A 491 20.75 13.21 3.18
CA GLY A 491 21.12 13.68 1.84
C GLY A 491 20.03 13.58 0.77
N ILE A 492 18.82 13.12 1.10
CA ILE A 492 17.68 13.08 0.17
C ILE A 492 17.07 14.49 0.05
N PRO A 493 17.11 15.12 -1.15
CA PRO A 493 16.68 16.51 -1.30
C PRO A 493 15.15 16.64 -1.28
N PRO A 494 14.56 17.48 -0.41
CA PRO A 494 13.14 17.78 -0.47
C PRO A 494 12.80 18.60 -1.71
N LEU A 495 11.68 18.29 -2.37
CA LEU A 495 11.14 19.16 -3.42
C LEU A 495 10.58 20.45 -2.79
N PRO A 496 10.81 21.62 -3.41
CA PRO A 496 10.16 22.86 -2.97
C PRO A 496 8.66 22.79 -3.29
N VAL A 497 7.81 23.17 -2.33
CA VAL A 497 6.36 23.20 -2.51
C VAL A 497 5.94 24.54 -3.12
N LEU A 498 5.29 24.49 -4.28
CA LEU A 498 4.75 25.65 -4.96
C LEU A 498 3.31 25.91 -4.49
N GLY A 499 3.16 26.87 -3.57
CA GLY A 499 1.84 27.29 -3.07
C GLY A 499 0.99 28.04 -4.10
N ARG A 500 -0.28 28.26 -3.77
CA ARG A 500 -1.30 28.78 -4.70
C ARG A 500 -0.84 30.04 -5.41
N ASP A 501 -0.49 31.08 -4.66
CA ASP A 501 -0.09 32.40 -5.17
C ASP A 501 1.18 32.37 -6.04
N ALA A 502 2.02 31.35 -5.87
CA ALA A 502 3.23 31.15 -6.67
C ALA A 502 2.91 30.40 -7.98
N LEU A 503 1.96 29.46 -7.95
CA LEU A 503 1.44 28.78 -9.13
C LEU A 503 0.58 29.71 -10.00
N ASP A 504 -0.21 30.62 -9.41
CA ASP A 504 -0.89 31.69 -10.16
C ASP A 504 0.10 32.60 -10.89
N ARG A 505 1.20 32.99 -10.23
CA ARG A 505 2.26 33.85 -10.81
C ARG A 505 3.12 33.15 -11.86
N ARG A 506 3.39 31.85 -11.69
CA ARG A 506 4.13 31.02 -12.68
C ARG A 506 3.26 30.69 -13.89
N GLY A 507 1.97 30.50 -13.69
CA GLY A 507 1.06 29.91 -14.68
C GLY A 507 1.14 28.38 -14.74
N LEU A 508 0.13 27.79 -15.37
CA LEU A 508 -0.14 26.35 -15.39
C LEU A 508 0.52 25.59 -16.55
N GLY A 509 1.53 26.17 -17.19
CA GLY A 509 2.30 25.54 -18.26
C GLY A 509 3.22 24.42 -17.74
N ASP A 510 3.42 23.40 -18.57
CA ASP A 510 4.35 22.29 -18.36
C ASP A 510 4.27 21.64 -16.96
N ILE A 511 3.06 21.20 -16.59
CA ILE A 511 2.81 20.39 -15.39
C ILE A 511 2.86 18.91 -15.74
N ILE A 512 3.61 18.15 -14.96
CA ILE A 512 3.87 16.72 -15.12
C ILE A 512 3.24 15.98 -13.94
N LEU A 513 2.43 14.97 -14.26
CA LEU A 513 1.91 14.01 -13.29
C LEU A 513 2.90 12.85 -13.14
N TYR A 514 3.28 12.54 -11.90
CA TYR A 514 4.11 11.40 -11.52
C TYR A 514 3.31 10.37 -10.74
N LYS A 515 3.37 9.10 -11.15
CA LYS A 515 2.54 8.02 -10.59
C LYS A 515 2.98 7.54 -9.21
N ARG A 516 2.01 7.22 -8.35
CA ARG A 516 2.22 6.78 -6.94
C ARG A 516 2.85 5.39 -6.78
N GLY A 517 2.46 4.46 -7.67
CA GLY A 517 2.82 3.03 -7.58
C GLY A 517 3.96 2.58 -8.49
N ALA A 518 4.66 3.51 -9.15
CA ALA A 518 5.79 3.20 -10.02
C ALA A 518 6.85 4.30 -9.93
N GLU A 519 8.12 3.92 -9.85
CA GLU A 519 9.22 4.87 -9.97
C GLU A 519 9.39 5.32 -11.44
N GLY A 520 9.43 6.63 -11.68
CA GLY A 520 9.67 7.21 -13.00
C GLY A 520 8.47 7.34 -13.94
N PHE A 521 7.42 6.51 -13.85
CA PHE A 521 6.27 6.63 -14.76
C PHE A 521 5.52 7.96 -14.55
N SER A 522 5.47 8.76 -15.62
CA SER A 522 5.00 10.15 -15.58
C SER A 522 4.55 10.63 -16.96
N PHE A 523 3.67 11.64 -17.01
CA PHE A 523 3.16 12.24 -18.26
C PHE A 523 2.66 13.67 -18.06
N ALA A 524 2.64 14.48 -19.12
CA ALA A 524 2.17 15.86 -19.08
C ALA A 524 0.63 15.95 -19.00
N VAL A 525 0.13 16.92 -18.22
CA VAL A 525 -1.31 17.14 -17.99
C VAL A 525 -1.73 18.58 -18.25
N GLU A 526 -2.89 18.75 -18.89
CA GLU A 526 -3.58 20.03 -18.98
C GLU A 526 -4.35 20.28 -17.68
N THR A 527 -4.12 21.44 -17.06
CA THR A 527 -4.75 21.80 -15.78
C THR A 527 -5.31 23.21 -15.82
N THR A 528 -6.35 23.44 -15.01
CA THR A 528 -6.83 24.78 -14.64
C THR A 528 -7.19 24.80 -13.17
N PHE A 529 -7.07 25.95 -12.51
CA PHE A 529 -7.61 26.11 -11.16
C PHE A 529 -9.10 25.79 -11.11
N ASP A 530 -9.54 25.22 -9.98
CA ASP A 530 -10.97 25.14 -9.69
C ASP A 530 -11.50 26.57 -9.42
N MET A 531 -12.60 26.91 -10.09
CA MET A 531 -13.27 28.20 -9.97
C MET A 531 -14.23 28.27 -8.77
N THR A 532 -14.55 27.12 -8.18
CA THR A 532 -15.46 26.97 -7.03
C THR A 532 -14.72 26.84 -5.70
N ASP A 533 -13.50 26.26 -5.72
CA ASP A 533 -12.69 26.05 -4.52
C ASP A 533 -11.19 26.25 -4.80
N PRO A 534 -10.59 27.40 -4.43
CA PRO A 534 -9.23 27.76 -4.86
C PRO A 534 -8.13 26.85 -4.29
N ARG A 535 -8.46 25.93 -3.37
CA ARG A 535 -7.56 24.89 -2.84
C ARG A 535 -7.15 23.85 -3.89
N TYR A 536 -7.95 23.68 -4.95
CA TYR A 536 -7.76 22.60 -5.92
C TYR A 536 -7.34 23.08 -7.31
N LEU A 537 -6.61 22.20 -7.98
CA LEU A 537 -6.26 22.26 -9.39
C LEU A 537 -6.99 21.12 -10.11
N ILE A 538 -7.77 21.46 -11.14
CA ILE A 538 -8.52 20.50 -11.96
C ILE A 538 -7.67 20.08 -13.17
N VAL A 539 -7.45 18.77 -13.31
CA VAL A 539 -6.88 18.17 -14.52
C VAL A 539 -7.99 18.03 -15.57
N LYS A 540 -7.89 18.81 -16.65
CA LYS A 540 -8.85 18.81 -17.76
C LYS A 540 -8.56 17.73 -18.80
N GLY A 541 -7.29 17.37 -18.96
CA GLY A 541 -6.85 16.37 -19.92
C GLY A 541 -5.42 15.92 -19.67
N TYR A 542 -5.01 14.85 -20.34
CA TYR A 542 -3.63 14.40 -20.43
C TYR A 542 -3.15 14.59 -21.88
N LEU A 543 -2.01 15.24 -22.06
CA LEU A 543 -1.63 15.81 -23.35
C LEU A 543 -1.26 14.72 -24.37
N ARG A 544 -2.13 14.50 -25.36
CA ARG A 544 -1.79 13.75 -26.59
C ARG A 544 -0.80 14.50 -27.49
N ASN A 545 -0.67 15.82 -27.32
CA ASN A 545 0.05 16.72 -28.21
C ASN A 545 1.17 17.47 -27.47
N TRP A 546 2.27 16.79 -27.16
CA TRP A 546 3.53 17.47 -26.86
C TRP A 546 4.32 17.72 -28.15
N ALA A 547 5.26 18.69 -28.11
CA ALA A 547 5.89 19.24 -29.31
C ALA A 547 6.75 18.21 -30.09
N SER A 548 7.03 18.53 -31.36
CA SER A 548 7.47 17.61 -32.41
C SER A 548 8.74 16.79 -32.15
N ALA A 549 9.60 17.19 -31.20
CA ALA A 549 10.90 16.56 -30.97
C ALA A 549 10.85 15.20 -30.24
N VAL A 550 9.86 14.94 -29.38
CA VAL A 550 9.82 13.73 -28.50
C VAL A 550 8.78 12.68 -28.98
N ARG A 551 8.25 12.87 -30.20
CA ARG A 551 6.96 12.35 -30.68
C ARG A 551 6.87 10.84 -30.98
N LYS A 552 7.79 10.00 -30.48
CA LYS A 552 7.87 8.56 -30.80
C LYS A 552 8.13 7.58 -29.65
N VAL A 553 8.47 8.03 -28.43
CA VAL A 553 9.03 7.11 -27.40
C VAL A 553 8.02 6.70 -26.31
N PHE A 554 7.21 7.64 -25.78
CA PHE A 554 6.37 7.35 -24.60
C PHE A 554 4.92 7.83 -24.76
N VAL A 555 4.03 6.93 -25.19
CA VAL A 555 2.57 7.07 -25.05
C VAL A 555 2.00 5.70 -24.65
N SER A 556 1.88 5.42 -23.35
CA SER A 556 1.27 4.18 -22.86
C SER A 556 -0.25 4.32 -22.73
N GLN A 557 -0.99 3.22 -22.92
CA GLN A 557 -2.46 3.23 -22.84
C GLN A 557 -2.99 3.41 -21.40
N ASN A 558 -2.10 3.31 -20.39
CA ASN A 558 -2.42 3.46 -18.97
C ASN A 558 -2.22 4.89 -18.43
N ALA A 559 -1.96 5.87 -19.30
CA ALA A 559 -1.80 7.28 -18.92
C ALA A 559 -3.14 7.94 -18.56
N ARG A 560 -3.60 7.73 -17.31
CA ARG A 560 -4.74 8.43 -16.70
C ARG A 560 -4.39 8.87 -15.27
N PRO A 561 -4.79 10.06 -14.81
CA PRO A 561 -4.62 10.45 -13.40
C PRO A 561 -5.42 9.53 -12.45
N GLU A 562 -4.85 9.21 -11.29
CA GLU A 562 -5.53 8.56 -10.17
C GLU A 562 -5.37 9.39 -8.89
N ALA A 563 -6.24 9.17 -7.90
CA ALA A 563 -5.99 9.67 -6.55
C ALA A 563 -4.69 9.05 -5.99
N GLY A 564 -3.89 9.85 -5.28
CA GLY A 564 -2.55 9.51 -4.80
C GLY A 564 -1.40 9.88 -5.75
N ASP A 565 -1.66 10.09 -7.05
CA ASP A 565 -0.62 10.58 -7.96
C ASP A 565 -0.21 12.03 -7.63
N TYR A 566 0.96 12.45 -8.11
CA TYR A 566 1.60 13.71 -7.71
C TYR A 566 1.75 14.67 -8.89
N LEU A 567 1.41 15.95 -8.71
CA LEU A 567 1.65 17.00 -9.71
C LEU A 567 2.91 17.80 -9.37
N VAL A 568 3.78 17.96 -10.37
CA VAL A 568 5.09 18.62 -10.27
C VAL A 568 5.30 19.52 -11.49
N THR A 569 5.95 20.66 -11.35
CA THR A 569 6.34 21.52 -12.49
C THR A 569 7.48 20.89 -13.30
N SER A 570 7.66 21.35 -14.54
CA SER A 570 8.84 21.05 -15.36
C SER A 570 10.18 21.48 -14.75
N GLU A 571 10.20 22.36 -13.74
CA GLU A 571 11.40 22.69 -12.96
C GLU A 571 11.68 21.71 -11.81
N GLY A 572 10.72 20.85 -11.45
CA GLY A 572 10.82 19.94 -10.31
C GLY A 572 10.25 20.47 -8.98
N ALA A 573 9.43 21.54 -9.02
CA ALA A 573 8.70 22.01 -7.83
C ALA A 573 7.40 21.23 -7.65
N MET A 574 7.14 20.77 -6.42
CA MET A 574 5.94 20.01 -6.07
C MET A 574 4.72 20.94 -5.99
N ILE A 575 3.63 20.59 -6.66
CA ILE A 575 2.37 21.33 -6.57
C ILE A 575 1.43 20.68 -5.56
N GLY A 576 1.17 19.38 -5.70
CA GLY A 576 0.01 18.77 -5.06
C GLY A 576 -0.13 17.27 -5.19
N VAL A 577 -1.06 16.72 -4.40
CA VAL A 577 -1.47 15.31 -4.43
C VAL A 577 -2.86 15.22 -5.05
N MET A 578 -3.05 14.33 -6.03
CA MET A 578 -4.35 14.02 -6.61
C MET A 578 -5.27 13.43 -5.53
N VAL A 579 -6.45 14.01 -5.32
CA VAL A 579 -7.48 13.52 -4.38
C VAL A 579 -8.64 12.81 -5.11
N SER A 580 -8.69 12.92 -6.43
CA SER A 580 -9.56 12.18 -7.34
C SER A 580 -8.86 12.00 -8.70
N PRO A 581 -9.45 11.29 -9.68
CA PRO A 581 -8.93 11.25 -11.06
C PRO A 581 -8.96 12.60 -11.81
N SER A 582 -9.51 13.66 -11.23
CA SER A 582 -9.65 14.99 -11.87
C SER A 582 -9.23 16.17 -10.99
N ALA A 583 -9.08 16.02 -9.68
CA ALA A 583 -8.76 17.11 -8.76
C ALA A 583 -7.48 16.83 -7.96
N CYS A 584 -6.61 17.84 -7.87
CA CYS A 584 -5.37 17.85 -7.11
C CYS A 584 -5.42 18.89 -6.00
N LEU A 585 -5.09 18.52 -4.77
CA LEU A 585 -4.95 19.46 -3.66
C LEU A 585 -3.58 20.16 -3.75
N ILE A 586 -3.58 21.49 -3.85
CA ILE A 586 -2.35 22.29 -3.81
C ILE A 586 -1.84 22.29 -2.37
N LEU A 587 -0.62 21.81 -2.13
CA LEU A 587 -0.09 21.63 -0.76
C LEU A 587 0.17 22.96 -0.05
N GLY A 588 0.55 24.00 -0.79
CA GLY A 588 0.62 25.38 -0.28
C GLY A 588 -0.64 26.20 -0.55
N ALA A 589 -1.83 25.59 -0.48
CA ALA A 589 -3.10 26.31 -0.46
C ALA A 589 -3.35 26.94 0.93
N PRO A 590 -4.11 28.05 1.03
CA PRO A 590 -4.57 28.54 2.32
C PRO A 590 -5.35 27.45 3.10
N SER A 591 -5.23 27.47 4.42
CA SER A 591 -5.94 26.56 5.31
C SER A 591 -7.45 26.75 5.19
N GLY A 592 -8.15 25.68 4.77
CA GLY A 592 -9.61 25.67 4.70
C GLY A 592 -10.27 25.67 6.08
N LYS A 593 -11.60 25.57 6.11
CA LYS A 593 -12.38 25.36 7.36
C LYS A 593 -12.15 23.99 8.03
N GLY A 594 -11.21 23.19 7.53
CA GLY A 594 -10.84 21.89 8.09
C GLY A 594 -9.81 22.04 9.21
N GLN A 595 -10.02 21.31 10.31
CA GLN A 595 -9.02 21.21 11.37
C GLN A 595 -8.03 20.09 11.03
N ALA A 596 -6.73 20.36 11.14
CA ALA A 596 -5.73 19.31 11.02
C ALA A 596 -5.86 18.32 12.18
N ALA A 597 -6.17 17.06 11.87
CA ALA A 597 -6.31 16.00 12.85
C ALA A 597 -4.97 15.25 13.00
N SER A 598 -4.51 15.12 14.24
CA SER A 598 -3.43 14.20 14.60
C SER A 598 -3.96 12.77 14.61
N ILE A 599 -3.19 11.82 14.08
CA ILE A 599 -3.47 10.39 14.08
C ILE A 599 -2.34 9.70 14.87
N PRO A 600 -2.60 9.25 16.11
CA PRO A 600 -1.58 8.66 16.98
C PRO A 600 -1.07 7.33 16.41
N LEU A 601 0.25 7.09 16.46
CA LEU A 601 0.87 5.82 16.04
C LEU A 601 1.32 4.95 17.22
N ASP A 602 1.39 5.54 18.40
CA ASP A 602 1.83 4.99 19.68
C ASP A 602 0.78 4.07 20.32
N ASN A 603 -0.51 4.38 20.15
CA ASN A 603 -1.62 3.52 20.58
C ASN A 603 -2.45 3.07 19.36
N ALA A 604 -2.47 1.76 19.13
CA ALA A 604 -3.16 1.14 18.00
C ALA A 604 -4.70 1.16 18.11
N GLU A 605 -5.26 1.24 19.32
CA GLU A 605 -6.70 1.46 19.55
C GLU A 605 -7.08 2.90 19.18
N ALA A 606 -6.36 3.88 19.71
CA ALA A 606 -6.58 5.30 19.41
C ALA A 606 -6.34 5.63 17.92
N PHE A 607 -5.40 4.93 17.26
CA PHE A 607 -5.26 4.96 15.80
C PHE A 607 -6.55 4.47 15.11
N SER A 608 -7.07 3.31 15.50
CA SER A 608 -8.29 2.71 14.96
C SER A 608 -9.49 3.66 15.11
N GLU A 609 -9.71 4.20 16.31
CA GLU A 609 -10.78 5.16 16.60
C GLU A 609 -10.69 6.43 15.75
N GLN A 610 -9.53 7.08 15.73
CA GLN A 610 -9.33 8.34 15.02
C GLN A 610 -9.44 8.15 13.50
N VAL A 611 -8.96 7.02 12.97
CA VAL A 611 -9.11 6.65 11.55
C VAL A 611 -10.56 6.27 11.20
N VAL A 612 -11.34 5.73 12.13
CA VAL A 612 -12.80 5.54 11.96
C VAL A 612 -13.52 6.89 11.98
N ARG A 613 -13.14 7.80 12.88
CA ARG A 613 -13.71 9.17 13.02
C ARG A 613 -13.44 10.05 11.80
N LEU A 614 -12.30 9.89 11.13
CA LEU A 614 -11.94 10.63 9.92
C LEU A 614 -12.57 10.08 8.63
N ARG A 615 -12.95 8.79 8.62
CA ARG A 615 -13.49 8.09 7.45
C ARG A 615 -14.72 8.73 6.76
N PRO A 616 -15.61 9.49 7.43
CA PRO A 616 -16.69 10.21 6.75
C PRO A 616 -16.19 11.30 5.79
N TYR A 617 -15.05 11.93 6.09
CA TYR A 617 -14.44 13.00 5.28
C TYR A 617 -13.56 12.47 4.12
N TRP A 618 -13.54 11.15 3.91
CA TRP A 618 -12.72 10.46 2.92
C TRP A 618 -13.56 9.73 1.84
N ARG A 619 -14.83 10.14 1.69
CA ARG A 619 -15.78 9.55 0.73
C ARG A 619 -16.00 10.46 -0.49
#